data_AF-A0A0P9QEU7-F1
#
_entry.id   AF-A0A0P9QEU7-F1
#
_cell.length_a   1.000
_cell.length_b   1.000
_cell.length_c   1.000
_cell.angle_alpha   90.00
_cell.angle_beta   90.00
_cell.angle_gamma   90.00
#
_symmetry.space_group_name_H-M   'P 1'
#
loop_
_entity.id
_entity.type
_entity.pdbx_description
1 polymer ?
#
loop_
_entity_poly.entity_id
_entity_poly.type
_entity_poly.pdbx_seq_one_letter_code
_entity_poly.pdbx_strand_id
1 'polypeptide(L)' 'MLNYLWFFLAALFEIAGCYAFWLWLRQGKSALWVIPALISLTVFALLLTRVEAAYAGRAYAAYGGIYIVASIAWLGLV' A
#
# COMPACT_ATOMS: atom_id res chain seq x y z
N MET A 1 -16.64 -6.21 -12.02
CA MET A 1 -15.84 -5.40 -12.99
C MET A 1 -14.43 -5.27 -12.44
N LEU A 2 -13.39 -5.21 -13.28
CA LEU A 2 -12.00 -5.30 -12.77
C LEU A 2 -11.60 -4.06 -11.96
N ASN A 3 -11.53 -4.23 -10.64
CA ASN A 3 -11.16 -3.23 -9.65
C ASN A 3 -9.64 -2.94 -9.61
N TYR A 4 -9.00 -2.85 -10.78
CA TYR A 4 -7.56 -2.60 -10.89
C TYR A 4 -7.13 -1.26 -10.29
N LEU A 5 -7.98 -0.24 -10.41
CA LEU A 5 -7.73 1.07 -9.81
C LEU A 5 -7.64 0.97 -8.28
N TRP A 6 -8.53 0.21 -7.65
CA TRP A 6 -8.52 0.03 -6.19
C TRP A 6 -7.27 -0.70 -5.73
N PHE A 7 -6.85 -1.73 -6.46
CA PHE A 7 -5.59 -2.42 -6.16
C PHE A 7 -4.37 -1.52 -6.33
N PHE A 8 -4.34 -0.68 -7.37
CA PHE A 8 -3.24 0.25 -7.60
C PHE A 8 -3.16 1.31 -6.50
N LEU A 9 -4.31 1.91 -6.13
CA LEU A 9 -4.37 2.85 -5.02
C LEU A 9 -3.97 2.18 -3.70
N ALA A 10 -4.48 0.97 -3.43
CA ALA A 10 -4.10 0.19 -2.27
C ALA A 10 -2.57 -0.01 -2.19
N ALA A 11 -1.93 -0.39 -3.31
CA ALA A 11 -0.49 -0.57 -3.38
C ALA A 11 0.28 0.72 -3.10
N LEU A 12 -0.17 1.85 -3.66
CA LEU A 12 0.46 3.14 -3.42
C LEU A 12 0.41 3.53 -1.93
N PHE A 13 -0.76 3.39 -1.30
CA PHE A 13 -0.94 3.71 0.12
C PHE A 13 -0.20 2.73 1.05
N GLU A 14 -0.12 1.45 0.70
CA GLU A 14 0.67 0.49 1.47
C GLU A 14 2.17 0.81 1.40
N ILE A 15 2.70 1.00 0.19
CA ILE A 15 4.13 1.31 -0.01
C ILE A 15 4.49 2.62 0.67
N ALA A 16 3.69 3.68 0.49
CA ALA A 16 3.93 4.97 1.13
C ALA A 16 3.88 4.88 2.67
N GLY A 17 2.93 4.11 3.22
CA GLY A 17 2.82 3.89 4.67
C GLY A 17 4.04 3.18 5.24
N CYS A 18 4.47 2.09 4.60
CA CYS A 18 5.68 1.35 4.97
C CYS A 18 6.95 2.21 4.81
N TYR A 19 7.04 3.00 3.75
CA TYR A 19 8.16 3.91 3.53
C TYR A 19 8.23 5.02 4.58
N ALA A 20 7.10 5.55 5.06
CA ALA A 20 7.08 6.51 6.15
C ALA A 20 7.64 5.91 7.47
N PHE A 21 7.36 4.64 7.76
CA PHE A 21 8.01 3.93 8.87
C PHE A 21 9.52 3.76 8.65
N TRP A 22 9.95 3.48 7.41
CA TRP A 22 11.37 3.43 7.05
C TRP A 22 12.06 4.78 7.29
N LEU A 23 11.45 5.88 6.85
CA LEU A 23 11.96 7.23 7.09
C LEU A 23 12.16 7.51 8.59
N TRP A 24 11.19 7.14 9.41
CA TRP A 24 11.28 7.30 10.86
C TRP A 24 12.36 6.41 11.49
N LEU A 25 12.25 5.09 11.33
CA LEU A 25 13.05 4.12 12.08
C LEU A 25 14.46 3.91 11.51
N ARG A 26 14.64 4.04 10.19
CA ARG A 26 15.92 3.78 9.51
C ARG A 26 16.66 5.05 9.11
N GLN A 27 15.96 6.14 8.81
CA GLN A 27 16.58 7.39 8.36
C GLN A 27 16.58 8.50 9.43
N GLY A 28 16.14 8.19 10.66
CA GLY A 28 16.17 9.13 11.78
C GLY A 28 15.27 10.35 11.61
N LYS A 29 14.26 10.28 10.73
CA LYS A 29 13.26 11.34 10.60
C LYS A 29 12.37 11.39 11.86
N SER A 30 11.66 12.49 12.05
CA SER A 30 10.81 12.70 13.23
C SER A 30 9.74 11.61 13.39
N ALA A 31 9.40 11.27 14.64
CA ALA A 31 8.28 10.37 14.96
C ALA A 31 6.92 10.87 14.43
N LEU A 32 6.82 12.15 14.05
CA LEU A 32 5.64 12.69 13.38
C LEU A 32 5.26 11.96 12.08
N TRP A 33 6.22 11.27 11.44
CA TRP A 33 5.96 10.44 10.26
C TRP A 33 5.07 9.22 10.54
N VAL A 34 4.90 8.82 11.79
CA VAL A 34 3.98 7.73 12.18
C VAL A 34 2.53 8.09 11.87
N ILE A 35 2.15 9.36 12.04
CA ILE A 35 0.77 9.81 11.80
C ILE A 35 0.36 9.58 10.33
N PRO A 36 1.07 10.14 9.31
CA PRO A 36 0.73 9.86 7.92
C PRO A 36 0.93 8.39 7.56
N ALA A 37 1.89 7.68 8.18
CA ALA A 37 2.07 6.25 7.93
C ALA A 37 0.82 5.42 8.31
N LEU A 38 0.30 5.61 9.52
CA LEU A 38 -0.88 4.91 10.02
C LEU A 38 -2.13 5.27 9.22
N ILE A 39 -2.30 6.55 8.86
CA ILE A 39 -3.39 6.99 7.98
C ILE A 39 -3.30 6.28 6.64
N SER A 40 -2.11 6.24 6.04
CA SER A 40 -1.87 5.57 4.76
C SER A 40 -2.22 4.09 4.81
N LEU A 41 -1.76 3.37 5.83
CA LEU A 41 -2.07 1.95 6.01
C LEU A 41 -3.56 1.70 6.27
N THR A 42 -4.23 2.60 6.99
CA THR A 42 -5.68 2.51 7.20
C THR A 42 -6.44 2.70 5.89
N VAL A 43 -6.05 3.69 5.07
CA VAL A 43 -6.64 3.90 3.74
C VAL A 43 -6.41 2.69 2.84
N PHE A 44 -5.20 2.12 2.83
CA PHE A 44 -4.90 0.87 2.13
C PHE A 44 -5.90 -0.25 2.48
N ALA A 45 -6.11 -0.51 3.78
CA ALA A 45 -7.03 -1.54 4.22
C ALA A 45 -8.47 -1.27 3.74
N LEU A 46 -8.93 -0.02 3.84
CA LEU A 46 -10.25 0.38 3.36
C LEU A 46 -10.40 0.22 1.84
N LEU A 47 -9.38 0.59 1.06
CA LEU A 47 -9.40 0.43 -0.40
C LEU A 47 -9.47 -1.04 -0.81
N LEU A 48 -8.75 -1.92 -0.11
CA LEU A 48 -8.75 -3.35 -0.42
C LEU A 48 -10.13 -4.00 -0.17
N THR A 49 -10.89 -3.51 0.83
CA THR A 49 -12.28 -3.97 1.04
C THR A 49 -13.25 -3.57 -0.07
N ARG A 50 -12.92 -2.56 -0.90
CA ARG A 50 -13.73 -2.16 -2.05
C ARG A 50 -13.57 -3.10 -3.25
N VAL A 51 -12.58 -3.98 -3.21
CA VAL A 51 -12.37 -4.96 -4.27
C VAL A 51 -13.44 -6.05 -4.19
N GLU A 52 -14.34 -6.05 -5.17
CA GLU A 52 -15.26 -7.16 -5.40
C GLU A 52 -14.50 -8.46 -5.75
N ALA A 53 -14.39 -9.36 -4.78
CA ALA A 53 -13.87 -10.71 -4.97
C ALA A 53 -14.72 -11.72 -4.19
N ALA A 54 -14.97 -12.89 -4.79
CA ALA A 54 -15.75 -13.96 -4.15
C ALA A 54 -15.13 -14.46 -2.83
N TYR A 55 -13.81 -14.34 -2.68
CA TYR A 55 -13.08 -14.69 -1.47
C TYR A 55 -11.96 -13.69 -1.22
N ALA A 56 -11.73 -13.31 0.04
CA ALA A 56 -10.65 -12.42 0.43
C ALA A 56 -9.29 -12.92 -0.08
N GLY A 57 -9.00 -14.22 0.06
CA GLY A 57 -7.73 -14.81 -0.40
C GLY A 57 -7.45 -14.60 -1.89
N ARG A 58 -8.50 -14.55 -2.74
CA ARG A 58 -8.35 -14.24 -4.17
C ARG A 58 -8.00 -12.77 -4.39
N ALA A 59 -8.60 -11.86 -3.61
CA ALA A 59 -8.26 -10.44 -3.67
C ALA A 59 -6.80 -10.20 -3.25
N TYR A 60 -6.36 -10.80 -2.14
CA TYR A 60 -4.97 -10.68 -1.67
C TYR A 60 -3.96 -11.29 -2.66
N ALA A 61 -4.28 -12.43 -3.27
CA ALA A 61 -3.41 -13.04 -4.28
C ALA A 61 -3.26 -12.14 -5.53
N ALA A 62 -4.36 -11.59 -6.04
CA ALA A 62 -4.33 -10.66 -7.16
C ALA A 62 -3.61 -9.35 -6.81
N TYR A 63 -3.88 -8.83 -5.61
CA TYR A 63 -3.21 -7.65 -5.06
C TYR A 63 -1.70 -7.83 -4.98
N GLY A 64 -1.22 -9.00 -4.52
CA GLY A 64 0.21 -9.28 -4.42
C GLY A 64 0.96 -9.10 -5.76
N GLY A 65 0.34 -9.47 -6.88
CA GLY A 65 0.91 -9.22 -8.20
C GLY A 65 1.03 -7.73 -8.52
N ILE A 66 0.01 -6.93 -8.19
CA ILE A 66 -0.01 -5.48 -8.40
C ILE A 66 0.98 -4.78 -7.48
N TYR A 67 1.09 -5.25 -6.23
CA TYR A 67 2.07 -4.76 -5.26
C TYR A 67 3.50 -4.95 -5.76
N ILE A 68 3.84 -6.10 -6.38
CA ILE A 68 5.16 -6.33 -6.97
C ILE A 68 5.45 -5.30 -8.06
N VAL A 69 4.52 -5.11 -9.00
CA VAL A 69 4.71 -4.14 -10.10
C VAL A 69 4.85 -2.71 -9.55
N ALA A 70 4.02 -2.31 -8.58
CA ALA A 70 4.09 -1.02 -7.93
C ALA A 70 5.41 -0.83 -7.15
N SER A 71 5.91 -1.88 -6.50
CA SER A 71 7.19 -1.86 -5.78
C SER A 71 8.38 -1.72 -6.71
N ILE A 72 8.36 -2.36 -7.89
CA ILE A 72 9.38 -2.17 -8.93
C ILE A 72 9.35 -0.73 -9.45
N ALA A 73 8.16 -0.16 -9.67
CA ALA A 73 8.04 1.24 -10.05
C ALA A 73 8.56 2.19 -8.96
N TRP A 74 8.26 1.90 -7.68
CA TRP A 74 8.73 2.66 -6.53
C TRP A 74 10.25 2.60 -6.36
N LEU A 75 10.87 1.44 -6.63
CA LEU A 75 12.33 1.28 -6.66
C LEU A 75 12.99 2.22 -7.68
N GLY A 76 12.32 2.56 -8.78
CA GLY A 76 12.82 3.54 -9.74
C GLY A 76 12.71 5.00 -9.27
N LEU A 77 11.92 5.27 -8.23
CA LEU A 77 11.66 6.62 -7.73
C LEU A 77 12.49 7.00 -6.50
N VAL A 78 12.88 6.01 -5.67
CA VAL A 78 13.61 6.20 -4.41
C VAL A 78 14.98 5.52 -4.49
#